data_AF-A0A7S1WEX6-F1
#
_entry.id   AF-A0A7S1WEX6-F1
#
_cell.length_a   1.000
_cell.length_b   1.000
_cell.length_c   1.000
_cell.angle_alpha   90.00
_cell.angle_beta   90.00
_cell.angle_gamma   90.00
#
_symmetry.space_group_name_H-M   'P 1'
#
loop_
_entity.id
_entity.type
_entity.pdbx_description
1 polymer ?
#
loop_
_entity_poly.entity_id
_entity_poly.type
_entity_poly.pdbx_seq_one_letter_code
_entity_poly.pdbx_strand_id
1 'polypeptide(L)'
;FVNLTAGRGWVEENPGSGCFERTLLWEDGLACAKIPHGSSAGAVCEQCKKSRLPTGALFLSIATQLPTMATNLQRATRYGDVNCQASMGLATNFVGLILSLGSMLSLRRNCLAQLPDYVPVIGSNVSWQIGPGLLLLVLGTLVKIIDFICHCIVPTPRQRWQHPGPEVKDTAAYMALAPPEREVDAAEWPADVEKVPERAPPNKG
;
A
#
# COMPACT_ATOMS: atom_id res chain seq x y z
N PHE A 1 3.04 -11.99 -6.84
CA PHE A 1 3.08 -12.94 -7.96
C PHE A 1 3.67 -12.25 -9.18
N VAL A 2 4.97 -12.44 -9.40
CA VAL A 2 5.62 -12.14 -10.69
C VAL A 2 5.31 -13.36 -11.56
N ASN A 3 4.57 -13.18 -12.64
CA ASN A 3 4.34 -14.23 -13.62
C ASN A 3 5.48 -14.09 -14.61
N LEU A 4 6.43 -15.03 -14.57
CA LEU A 4 7.49 -15.05 -15.57
C LEU A 4 6.97 -15.83 -16.77
N THR A 5 6.59 -15.11 -17.81
CA THR A 5 6.49 -15.71 -19.13
C THR A 5 7.90 -15.82 -19.67
N ALA A 6 8.54 -16.98 -19.52
CA ALA A 6 9.79 -17.23 -20.21
C ALA A 6 9.49 -17.28 -21.72
N GLY A 7 10.27 -16.53 -22.49
CA GLY A 7 9.99 -16.15 -23.87
C GLY A 7 9.69 -17.30 -24.84
N ARG A 8 9.20 -16.90 -26.01
CA ARG A 8 8.96 -17.74 -27.20
C ARG A 8 10.22 -18.54 -27.55
N GLY A 9 10.17 -19.86 -27.33
CA GLY A 9 11.19 -20.78 -27.82
C GLY A 9 10.81 -21.32 -29.19
N TRP A 10 11.78 -21.40 -30.10
CA TRP A 10 11.66 -22.20 -31.33
C TRP A 10 12.23 -23.59 -31.06
N VAL A 11 11.47 -24.64 -31.36
CA VAL A 11 11.96 -26.03 -31.31
C VAL A 11 12.36 -26.40 -32.72
N GLU A 12 13.64 -26.31 -33.05
CA GLU A 12 14.15 -26.53 -34.43
C GLU A 12 13.97 -27.98 -34.94
N GLU A 13 13.57 -28.92 -34.10
CA GLU A 13 13.54 -30.35 -34.44
C GLU A 13 12.38 -30.80 -35.32
N ASN A 14 11.37 -29.96 -35.61
CA ASN A 14 10.29 -30.35 -36.53
C ASN A 14 9.93 -29.24 -37.54
N PRO A 15 9.98 -29.51 -38.86
CA PRO A 15 9.45 -28.62 -39.88
C PRO A 15 7.92 -28.58 -39.76
N GLY A 16 7.43 -27.74 -38.85
CA GLY A 16 6.03 -27.66 -38.43
C GLY A 16 5.83 -27.24 -36.95
N SER A 17 6.91 -27.06 -36.17
CA SER A 17 6.84 -26.66 -34.78
C SER A 17 6.34 -25.21 -34.62
N GLY A 18 5.13 -25.05 -34.10
CA GLY A 18 4.59 -23.76 -33.71
C GLY A 18 5.39 -23.09 -32.59
N CYS A 19 5.22 -21.78 -32.46
CA CYS A 19 5.78 -21.01 -31.36
C CYS A 19 5.03 -21.41 -30.08
N PHE A 20 5.67 -22.11 -29.14
CA PHE A 20 5.07 -22.43 -27.85
C PHE A 20 5.46 -21.36 -26.84
N GLU A 21 4.46 -20.73 -26.22
CA GLU A 21 4.63 -19.86 -25.08
C GLU A 21 4.41 -20.69 -23.81
N ARG A 22 5.43 -20.78 -22.95
CA ARG A 22 5.33 -21.47 -21.68
C ARG A 22 5.54 -20.49 -20.54
N THR A 23 4.48 -20.26 -19.78
CA THR A 23 4.58 -19.56 -18.49
C THR A 23 5.20 -20.51 -17.47
N LEU A 24 6.29 -20.09 -16.83
CA LEU A 24 6.92 -20.83 -15.74
C LEU A 24 6.62 -20.10 -14.45
N LEU A 25 5.95 -20.79 -13.53
CA LEU A 25 5.73 -20.26 -12.19
C LEU A 25 6.98 -20.51 -11.35
N TRP A 26 7.33 -19.55 -10.49
CA TRP A 26 8.42 -19.73 -9.52
C TRP A 26 8.19 -20.92 -8.56
N GLU A 27 6.95 -21.39 -8.45
CA GLU A 27 6.54 -22.54 -7.65
C GLU A 27 6.76 -23.87 -8.35
N ASP A 28 6.90 -23.84 -9.68
CA ASP A 28 7.17 -25.04 -10.43
C ASP A 28 8.53 -25.56 -10.00
N GLY A 29 8.58 -26.77 -9.45
CA GLY A 29 9.84 -27.42 -9.09
C GLY A 29 10.81 -27.45 -10.28
N LEU A 30 10.28 -27.51 -11.50
CA LEU A 30 11.03 -27.49 -12.75
C LEU A 30 11.69 -26.13 -13.07
N ALA A 31 11.17 -25.01 -12.56
CA ALA A 31 11.66 -23.67 -12.90
C ALA A 31 13.08 -23.42 -12.36
N CYS A 32 13.37 -23.86 -11.12
CA CYS A 32 14.72 -23.77 -10.57
C CYS A 32 15.49 -25.12 -10.60
N ALA A 33 14.82 -26.30 -10.59
CA ALA A 33 15.53 -27.57 -10.43
C ALA A 33 16.38 -28.01 -11.63
N LYS A 34 16.08 -27.51 -12.85
CA LYS A 34 16.88 -27.82 -14.04
C LYS A 34 18.10 -26.93 -14.20
N ILE A 35 18.22 -25.88 -13.38
CA ILE A 35 19.35 -24.97 -13.43
C ILE A 35 20.45 -25.55 -12.53
N PRO A 36 21.68 -25.78 -13.03
CA PRO A 36 22.75 -26.36 -12.23
C PRO A 36 22.96 -25.57 -10.93
N HIS A 37 22.92 -26.27 -9.80
CA HIS A 37 23.23 -25.69 -8.50
C HIS A 37 24.65 -25.11 -8.54
N GLY A 38 24.77 -23.79 -8.32
CA GLY A 38 26.03 -23.05 -8.41
C GLY A 38 26.16 -22.18 -9.67
N SER A 39 25.28 -22.31 -10.66
CA SER A 39 25.20 -21.32 -11.74
C SER A 39 24.59 -20.00 -11.23
N SER A 40 24.97 -18.88 -11.84
CA SER A 40 24.44 -17.56 -11.51
C SER A 40 22.91 -17.51 -11.61
N ALA A 41 22.34 -18.12 -12.67
CA ALA A 41 20.90 -18.21 -12.85
C ALA A 41 20.19 -19.00 -11.73
N GLY A 42 20.81 -20.09 -11.25
CA GLY A 42 20.24 -20.91 -10.16
C GLY A 42 20.25 -20.16 -8.83
N ALA A 43 21.33 -19.42 -8.56
CA ALA A 43 21.44 -18.57 -7.38
C ALA A 43 20.39 -17.44 -7.39
N VAL A 44 20.17 -16.78 -8.54
CA VAL A 44 19.14 -15.75 -8.70
C VAL A 44 17.73 -16.34 -8.53
N CYS A 45 17.46 -17.51 -9.10
CA CYS A 45 16.16 -18.20 -8.96
C CYS A 45 15.83 -18.47 -7.48
N GLU A 46 16.80 -19.00 -6.74
CA GLU A 46 16.65 -19.25 -5.31
C GLU A 46 16.56 -17.96 -4.48
N GLN A 47 17.26 -16.88 -4.85
CA GLN A 47 17.11 -15.58 -4.21
C GLN A 47 15.72 -14.96 -4.45
N CYS A 48 15.20 -15.04 -5.68
CA CYS A 48 13.84 -14.62 -6.02
C CYS A 48 12.80 -15.46 -5.25
N LYS A 49 13.00 -16.78 -5.15
CA LYS A 49 12.13 -17.69 -4.41
C LYS A 49 12.14 -17.44 -2.91
N LYS A 50 13.30 -17.16 -2.32
CA LYS A 50 13.43 -16.75 -0.90
C LYS A 50 12.88 -15.34 -0.66
N SER A 51 12.95 -14.49 -1.68
CA SER A 51 12.25 -13.19 -1.72
C SER A 51 10.75 -13.34 -1.96
N ARG A 52 10.12 -14.41 -1.44
CA ARG A 52 8.67 -14.55 -1.21
C ARG A 52 8.21 -13.96 0.12
N LEU A 53 9.13 -13.56 1.00
CA LEU A 53 8.82 -12.70 2.15
C LEU A 53 7.96 -11.45 1.80
N PRO A 54 8.12 -10.80 0.63
CA PRO A 54 7.21 -9.77 0.13
C PRO A 54 5.75 -10.23 -0.02
N THR A 55 5.47 -11.53 -0.22
CA THR A 55 4.10 -12.04 -0.24
C THR A 55 3.46 -11.94 1.14
N GLY A 56 4.20 -12.31 2.20
CA GLY A 56 3.76 -12.10 3.58
C GLY A 56 3.59 -10.61 3.90
N ALA A 57 4.52 -9.76 3.44
CA ALA A 57 4.40 -8.31 3.57
C ALA A 57 3.19 -7.74 2.80
N LEU A 58 2.83 -8.31 1.65
CA LEU A 58 1.65 -7.92 0.87
C LEU A 58 0.36 -8.28 1.62
N PHE A 59 0.27 -9.50 2.16
CA PHE A 59 -0.86 -9.89 3.01
C PHE A 59 -0.98 -9.01 4.26
N LEU A 60 0.14 -8.77 4.95
CA LEU A 60 0.17 -7.87 6.10
C LEU A 60 -0.22 -6.44 5.68
N SER A 61 0.25 -5.96 4.54
CA SER A 61 -0.12 -4.66 3.99
C SER A 61 -1.64 -4.55 3.74
N ILE A 62 -2.26 -5.59 3.16
CA ILE A 62 -3.73 -5.64 2.98
C ILE A 62 -4.43 -5.68 4.33
N ALA A 63 -3.99 -6.54 5.25
CA ALA A 63 -4.58 -6.67 6.57
C ALA A 63 -4.51 -5.35 7.37
N THR A 64 -3.40 -4.62 7.28
CA THR A 64 -3.24 -3.30 7.89
C THR A 64 -4.09 -2.21 7.22
N GLN A 65 -4.54 -2.42 5.98
CA GLN A 65 -5.40 -1.47 5.28
C GLN A 65 -6.82 -1.47 5.84
N LEU A 66 -7.32 -2.62 6.33
CA LEU A 66 -8.68 -2.73 6.85
C LEU A 66 -8.91 -1.82 8.08
N PRO A 67 -8.05 -1.82 9.11
CA PRO A 67 -8.12 -0.84 10.19
C PRO A 67 -8.05 0.60 9.70
N THR A 68 -7.17 0.94 8.74
CA THR A 68 -7.06 2.30 8.22
C THR A 68 -8.34 2.73 7.50
N MET A 69 -8.94 1.87 6.68
CA MET A 69 -10.23 2.14 6.05
C MET A 69 -11.34 2.33 7.09
N ALA A 70 -11.38 1.50 8.13
CA ALA A 70 -12.34 1.66 9.22
C ALA A 70 -12.14 2.99 9.96
N THR A 71 -10.90 3.40 10.24
CA THR A 71 -10.59 4.71 10.82
C THR A 71 -11.00 5.85 9.89
N ASN A 72 -10.78 5.72 8.58
CA ASN A 72 -11.18 6.73 7.60
C ASN A 72 -12.70 6.88 7.55
N LEU A 73 -13.45 5.78 7.60
CA LEU A 73 -14.91 5.80 7.70
C LEU A 73 -15.38 6.44 9.01
N GLN A 74 -14.70 6.16 10.12
CA GLN A 74 -15.02 6.81 11.40
C GLN A 74 -14.75 8.31 11.37
N ARG A 75 -13.65 8.75 10.76
CA ARG A 75 -13.33 10.17 10.56
C ARG A 75 -14.27 10.89 9.58
N ALA A 76 -14.91 10.15 8.68
CA ALA A 76 -15.98 10.70 7.84
C ALA A 76 -17.25 11.03 8.64
N THR A 77 -17.37 10.55 9.88
CA THR A 77 -18.46 10.91 10.78
C THR A 77 -18.06 12.07 11.70
N ARG A 78 -19.00 12.99 11.95
CA ARG A 78 -18.79 14.14 12.83
C ARG A 78 -18.41 13.77 14.26
N TYR A 79 -18.87 12.60 14.72
CA TYR A 79 -18.62 12.09 16.06
C TYR A 79 -17.29 11.34 16.19
N GLY A 80 -16.85 10.70 15.11
CA GLY A 80 -15.65 9.86 15.09
C GLY A 80 -14.35 10.62 14.86
N ASP A 81 -14.36 11.82 14.27
CA ASP A 81 -13.12 12.55 13.99
C ASP A 81 -12.48 13.16 15.24
N VAL A 82 -11.61 12.37 15.89
CA VAL A 82 -10.87 12.73 17.11
C VAL A 82 -9.36 12.68 16.86
N ASN A 83 -8.59 13.54 17.56
CA ASN A 83 -7.14 13.66 17.36
C ASN A 83 -6.39 12.33 17.50
N CYS A 84 -6.82 11.48 18.45
CA CYS A 84 -6.22 10.16 18.66
C CYS A 84 -6.36 9.28 17.41
N GLN A 85 -7.54 9.25 16.80
CA GLN A 85 -7.79 8.48 15.57
C GLN A 85 -7.03 9.06 14.38
N ALA A 86 -6.97 10.40 14.24
CA ALA A 86 -6.18 11.02 13.19
C ALA A 86 -4.68 10.70 13.29
N SER A 87 -4.14 10.75 14.51
CA SER A 87 -2.73 10.44 14.80
C SER A 87 -2.42 8.97 14.59
N MET A 88 -3.32 8.10 15.04
CA MET A 88 -3.20 6.65 14.85
C MET A 88 -3.27 6.29 13.36
N GLY A 89 -4.22 6.86 12.61
CA GLY A 89 -4.33 6.67 11.15
C GLY A 89 -3.08 7.14 10.40
N LEU A 90 -2.53 8.29 10.80
CA LEU A 90 -1.26 8.78 10.24
C LEU A 90 -0.11 7.81 10.51
N ALA A 91 0.04 7.36 11.76
CA ALA A 91 1.13 6.46 12.17
C ALA A 91 1.04 5.07 11.50
N THR A 92 -0.16 4.47 11.47
CA THR A 92 -0.36 3.16 10.83
C THR A 92 -0.13 3.23 9.34
N ASN A 93 -0.58 4.30 8.68
CA ASN A 93 -0.36 4.48 7.25
C ASN A 93 1.13 4.71 6.92
N PHE A 94 1.83 5.50 7.74
CA PHE A 94 3.27 5.71 7.59
C PHE A 94 4.07 4.40 7.71
N VAL A 95 3.80 3.59 8.74
CA VAL A 95 4.44 2.28 8.90
C VAL A 95 4.11 1.36 7.72
N GLY A 96 2.83 1.32 7.31
CA GLY A 96 2.40 0.56 6.15
C GLY A 96 3.12 0.96 4.87
N LEU A 97 3.33 2.26 4.64
CA LEU A 97 4.05 2.80 3.49
C LEU A 97 5.53 2.36 3.50
N ILE A 98 6.22 2.45 4.64
CA ILE A 98 7.61 2.00 4.78
C ILE A 98 7.74 0.52 4.47
N LEU A 99 6.83 -0.31 5.01
CA LEU A 99 6.84 -1.75 4.76
C LEU A 99 6.61 -2.08 3.28
N SER A 100 5.65 -1.40 2.63
CA SER A 100 5.40 -1.57 1.19
C SER A 100 6.62 -1.17 0.35
N LEU A 101 7.21 -0.01 0.61
CA LEU A 101 8.42 0.45 -0.09
C LEU A 101 9.62 -0.47 0.13
N GLY A 102 9.83 -0.94 1.36
CA GLY A 102 10.87 -1.90 1.70
C GLY A 102 10.70 -3.22 0.94
N SER A 103 9.46 -3.71 0.82
CA SER A 103 9.15 -4.91 0.06
C SER A 103 9.43 -4.75 -1.44
N MET A 104 9.06 -3.60 -2.03
CA MET A 104 9.35 -3.28 -3.43
C MET A 104 10.85 -3.16 -3.69
N LEU A 105 11.58 -2.47 -2.82
CA LEU A 105 13.03 -2.30 -2.93
C LEU A 105 13.77 -3.64 -2.80
N SER A 106 13.35 -4.48 -1.85
CA SER A 106 13.88 -5.83 -1.68
C SER A 106 13.64 -6.69 -2.93
N LEU A 107 12.42 -6.68 -3.47
CA LEU A 107 12.09 -7.38 -4.71
C LEU A 107 12.93 -6.89 -5.90
N ARG A 108 13.12 -5.57 -6.02
CA ARG A 108 13.95 -4.99 -7.08
C ARG A 108 15.39 -5.46 -6.97
N ARG A 109 16.00 -5.38 -5.78
CA ARG A 109 17.42 -5.71 -5.57
C ARG A 109 17.72 -7.21 -5.67
N ASN A 110 16.87 -8.03 -5.06
CA ASN A 110 17.13 -9.46 -4.93
C ASN A 110 16.60 -10.27 -6.11
N CYS A 111 15.73 -9.69 -6.93
CA CYS A 111 15.13 -10.39 -8.06
C CYS A 111 15.25 -9.60 -9.36
N LEU A 112 14.52 -8.50 -9.52
CA LEU A 112 14.38 -7.84 -10.83
C LEU A 112 15.70 -7.34 -11.42
N ALA A 113 16.61 -6.82 -10.59
CA ALA A 113 17.90 -6.31 -11.04
C ALA A 113 18.92 -7.41 -11.41
N GLN A 114 18.67 -8.66 -11.05
CA GLN A 114 19.58 -9.78 -11.29
C GLN A 114 19.03 -10.77 -12.33
N LEU A 115 17.87 -10.50 -12.92
CA LEU A 115 17.29 -11.36 -13.94
C LEU A 115 18.18 -11.38 -15.19
N PRO A 116 18.66 -12.56 -15.65
CA PRO A 116 19.51 -12.64 -16.82
C PRO A 116 18.68 -12.46 -18.11
N ASP A 117 19.19 -11.70 -19.07
CA ASP A 117 18.55 -11.55 -20.39
C ASP A 117 18.72 -12.79 -21.28
N TYR A 118 19.73 -13.62 -20.98
CA TYR A 118 20.05 -14.85 -21.72
C TYR A 118 20.22 -16.03 -20.76
N VAL A 119 19.59 -17.17 -21.06
CA VAL A 119 19.69 -18.40 -20.24
C VAL A 119 20.42 -19.49 -21.05
N PRO A 120 21.70 -19.79 -20.73
CA PRO A 120 22.51 -20.73 -21.50
C PRO A 120 21.92 -22.14 -21.60
N VAL A 121 21.18 -22.58 -20.58
CA VAL A 121 20.56 -23.92 -20.54
C VAL A 121 19.47 -24.07 -21.61
N ILE A 122 18.78 -22.98 -21.95
CA ILE A 122 17.73 -22.96 -22.98
C ILE A 122 18.30 -22.48 -24.32
N GLY A 123 19.47 -21.83 -24.31
CA GLY A 123 20.10 -21.30 -25.51
C GLY A 123 19.38 -20.08 -26.10
N SER A 124 18.48 -19.43 -25.35
CA SER A 124 17.62 -18.36 -25.84
C SER A 124 17.60 -17.14 -24.92
N ASN A 125 17.22 -16.00 -25.50
CA ASN A 125 16.92 -14.77 -24.74
C ASN A 125 15.57 -14.91 -24.03
N VAL A 126 15.52 -14.43 -22.80
CA VAL A 126 14.32 -14.44 -21.97
C VAL A 126 13.80 -13.01 -21.84
N SER A 127 12.52 -12.81 -22.14
CA SER A 127 11.82 -11.56 -21.86
C SER A 127 11.11 -11.69 -20.53
N TRP A 128 11.28 -10.70 -19.66
CA TRP A 128 10.68 -10.69 -18.33
C TRP A 128 9.48 -9.76 -18.31
N GLN A 129 8.35 -10.24 -17.80
CA GLN A 129 7.14 -9.43 -17.65
C GLN A 129 6.76 -9.24 -16.18
N ILE A 130 6.17 -8.08 -15.89
CA ILE A 130 5.67 -7.75 -14.56
C ILE A 130 4.36 -8.49 -14.34
N GLY A 131 4.34 -9.37 -13.33
CA GLY A 131 3.11 -10.07 -12.96
C GLY A 131 2.10 -9.19 -12.22
N PRO A 132 0.83 -9.61 -12.17
CA PRO A 132 -0.26 -8.85 -11.56
C PRO A 132 -0.02 -8.57 -10.07
N GLY A 133 0.70 -9.44 -9.35
CA GLY A 133 0.96 -9.20 -7.93
C GLY A 133 1.93 -8.04 -7.66
N LEU A 134 2.90 -7.80 -8.55
CA LEU A 134 3.76 -6.62 -8.45
C LEU A 134 2.98 -5.36 -8.86
N LEU A 135 2.12 -5.46 -9.88
CA LEU A 135 1.23 -4.37 -10.26
C LEU A 135 0.31 -3.95 -9.10
N LEU A 136 -0.34 -4.92 -8.43
CA LEU A 136 -1.17 -4.66 -7.25
C LEU A 136 -0.37 -4.06 -6.09
N LEU A 137 0.87 -4.51 -5.86
CA LEU A 137 1.74 -3.92 -4.85
C LEU A 137 2.07 -2.45 -5.15
N VAL A 138 2.38 -2.13 -6.41
CA VAL A 138 2.64 -0.75 -6.85
C VAL A 138 1.38 0.10 -6.68
N LEU A 139 0.23 -0.35 -7.17
CA LEU A 139 -1.05 0.37 -7.04
C LEU A 139 -1.42 0.59 -5.57
N GLY A 140 -1.31 -0.43 -4.73
CA GLY A 140 -1.55 -0.31 -3.30
C GLY A 140 -0.61 0.68 -2.61
N THR A 141 0.66 0.72 -3.02
CA THR A 141 1.64 1.70 -2.51
C THR A 141 1.27 3.13 -2.92
N LEU A 142 0.84 3.34 -4.17
CA LEU A 142 0.38 4.67 -4.63
C LEU A 142 -0.86 5.14 -3.86
N VAL A 143 -1.83 4.26 -3.64
CA VAL A 143 -3.02 4.57 -2.84
C VAL A 143 -2.63 4.96 -1.40
N LYS A 144 -1.69 4.23 -0.77
CA LYS A 144 -1.18 4.60 0.57
C LYS A 144 -0.49 5.96 0.59
N ILE A 145 0.26 6.32 -0.45
CA ILE A 145 0.90 7.65 -0.53
C ILE A 145 -0.16 8.76 -0.53
N ILE A 146 -1.20 8.61 -1.36
CA ILE A 146 -2.30 9.57 -1.43
C ILE A 146 -3.02 9.66 -0.07
N ASP A 147 -3.36 8.51 0.52
CA ASP A 147 -4.03 8.44 1.81
C ASP A 147 -3.18 9.08 2.93
N PHE A 148 -1.86 8.85 2.94
CA PHE A 148 -0.93 9.46 3.88
C PHE A 148 -0.89 10.99 3.73
N ILE A 149 -0.86 11.49 2.50
CA ILE A 149 -0.93 12.93 2.21
C ILE A 149 -2.26 13.50 2.72
N CYS A 150 -3.38 12.84 2.46
CA CYS A 150 -4.69 13.25 2.96
C CYS A 150 -4.72 13.32 4.50
N HIS A 151 -4.13 12.34 5.20
CA HIS A 151 -4.01 12.38 6.65
C HIS A 151 -3.14 13.54 7.16
N CYS A 152 -2.13 13.96 6.40
CA CYS A 152 -1.32 15.13 6.73
C CYS A 152 -2.05 16.45 6.49
N ILE A 153 -2.86 16.53 5.42
CA ILE A 153 -3.53 17.75 4.99
C ILE A 153 -4.83 18.02 5.74
N VAL A 154 -5.58 16.97 6.12
CA VAL A 154 -6.91 17.12 6.73
C VAL A 154 -6.78 17.20 8.26
N PRO A 155 -6.77 18.41 8.84
CA PRO A 155 -6.75 18.56 10.30
C PRO A 155 -8.06 18.06 10.90
N THR A 156 -7.98 17.61 12.15
CA THR A 156 -9.18 17.39 12.96
C THR A 156 -9.86 18.71 13.31
N PRO A 157 -11.17 18.71 13.60
CA PRO A 157 -11.90 19.91 13.99
C PRO A 157 -11.26 20.59 15.21
N ARG A 158 -11.02 21.89 15.11
CA ARG A 158 -10.32 22.69 16.13
C ARG A 158 -10.97 22.63 17.51
N GLN A 159 -12.28 22.39 17.58
CA GLN A 159 -13.02 22.20 18.83
C GLN A 159 -12.50 20.99 19.62
N ARG A 160 -11.91 20.00 18.94
CA ARG A 160 -11.34 18.78 19.52
C ARG A 160 -9.87 18.91 19.89
N TRP A 161 -9.25 20.08 19.70
CA TRP A 161 -7.83 20.30 20.06
C TRP A 161 -7.62 20.69 21.52
N GLN A 162 -8.70 21.04 22.21
CA GLN A 162 -8.67 21.39 23.61
C GLN A 162 -8.91 20.14 24.46
N HIS A 163 -8.27 20.10 25.64
CA HIS A 163 -8.56 19.07 26.62
C HIS A 163 -10.04 19.19 27.02
N PRO A 164 -10.80 18.09 27.03
CA PRO A 164 -12.18 18.14 27.48
C PRO A 164 -12.23 18.66 28.92
N GLY A 165 -13.24 19.49 29.21
CA GLY A 165 -13.44 19.99 30.57
C GLY A 165 -13.67 18.85 31.57
N PRO A 166 -13.53 19.11 32.88
CA PRO A 166 -13.67 18.10 33.94
C PRO A 166 -15.05 17.42 33.99
N GLU A 167 -16.05 17.98 33.30
CA GLU A 167 -17.40 17.43 33.21
C GLU A 167 -17.52 16.23 32.26
N VAL A 168 -16.56 16.03 31.35
CA VAL A 168 -16.58 14.92 30.38
C VAL A 168 -15.88 13.71 30.98
N LYS A 169 -16.65 12.83 31.63
CA LYS A 169 -16.10 11.66 32.33
C LYS A 169 -15.90 10.43 31.44
N ASP A 170 -16.58 10.36 30.30
CA ASP A 170 -16.50 9.20 29.40
C ASP A 170 -16.46 9.60 27.92
N THR A 171 -16.12 8.62 27.07
CA THR A 171 -15.99 8.79 25.62
C THR A 171 -17.34 9.12 24.95
N ALA A 172 -18.45 8.61 25.49
CA ALA A 172 -19.78 8.84 24.92
C ALA A 172 -20.23 10.29 25.11
N ALA A 173 -20.02 10.83 26.32
CA ALA A 173 -20.18 12.24 26.66
C ALA A 173 -19.28 13.12 25.80
N TYR A 174 -18.03 12.69 25.55
CA TYR A 174 -17.14 13.40 24.63
C TYR A 174 -17.69 13.42 23.20
N MET A 175 -18.18 12.29 22.70
CA MET A 175 -18.79 12.22 21.37
C MET A 175 -20.03 13.10 21.27
N ALA A 176 -20.88 13.14 22.32
CA ALA A 176 -22.09 13.96 22.39
C ALA A 176 -21.82 15.49 22.36
N LEU A 177 -20.59 15.95 22.60
CA LEU A 177 -20.21 17.37 22.47
C LEU A 177 -20.11 17.86 21.01
N ALA A 178 -20.35 17.00 20.02
CA ALA A 178 -20.42 17.47 18.64
C ALA A 178 -21.53 18.55 18.56
N PRO A 179 -21.26 19.71 17.93
CA PRO A 179 -22.30 20.73 17.80
C PRO A 179 -23.52 20.11 17.10
N PRO A 180 -24.75 20.53 17.40
CA PRO A 180 -25.92 20.08 16.65
C PRO A 180 -25.70 20.36 15.16
N GLU A 181 -26.31 19.56 14.27
CA GLU A 181 -26.41 19.95 12.86
C GLU A 181 -27.06 21.33 12.85
N ARG A 182 -26.30 22.36 12.42
CA ARG A 182 -26.97 23.53 11.88
C ARG A 182 -27.70 22.97 10.67
N GLU A 183 -29.02 23.08 10.66
CA GLU A 183 -29.77 23.02 9.41
C GLU A 183 -29.12 24.08 8.52
N VAL A 184 -28.22 23.64 7.64
CA VAL A 184 -27.70 24.49 6.59
C VAL A 184 -28.84 24.50 5.59
N ASP A 185 -29.69 25.53 5.69
CA ASP A 185 -30.67 25.80 4.65
C ASP A 185 -29.90 25.80 3.32
N ALA A 186 -30.24 24.85 2.44
CA ALA A 186 -29.50 24.57 1.20
C ALA A 186 -29.41 25.77 0.23
N ALA A 187 -30.04 26.90 0.59
CA ALA A 187 -30.09 28.13 -0.18
C ALA A 187 -28.92 29.10 0.10
N GLU A 188 -28.15 28.95 1.19
CA GLU A 188 -27.17 29.96 1.59
C GLU A 188 -25.81 29.33 1.90
N TRP A 189 -25.04 29.03 0.85
CA TRP A 189 -23.61 28.80 1.00
C TRP A 189 -22.92 30.17 0.93
N PRO A 190 -22.54 30.80 2.07
CA PRO A 190 -22.00 32.14 2.05
C PRO A 190 -20.68 32.16 1.28
N ALA A 191 -20.50 33.17 0.41
CA ALA A 191 -19.28 33.41 -0.36
C ALA A 191 -18.10 33.89 0.53
N ASP A 192 -18.33 33.98 1.84
CA ASP A 192 -17.56 34.77 2.79
C ASP A 192 -17.12 33.98 4.04
N VAL A 193 -16.84 32.68 3.86
CA VAL A 193 -16.29 31.76 4.89
C VAL A 193 -14.90 32.21 5.44
N GLU A 194 -14.33 33.33 5.02
CA GLU A 194 -12.96 33.73 5.37
C GLU A 194 -12.80 34.48 6.71
N LYS A 195 -13.86 34.78 7.46
CA LYS A 195 -13.70 35.43 8.79
C LYS A 195 -13.90 34.45 9.93
N VAL A 196 -12.86 33.65 10.18
CA VAL A 196 -12.72 32.92 11.47
C VAL A 196 -12.62 33.97 12.58
N PRO A 197 -13.57 34.03 13.54
CA PRO A 197 -13.53 35.01 14.60
C PRO A 197 -12.25 34.84 15.43
N GLU A 198 -11.52 35.93 15.57
CA GLU A 198 -10.31 36.03 16.37
C GLU A 198 -10.64 35.67 17.83
N ARG A 199 -9.96 34.66 18.39
CA ARG A 199 -10.24 34.17 19.75
C ARG A 199 -9.98 35.29 20.75
N ALA A 200 -10.97 35.55 21.62
CA ALA A 200 -10.77 36.37 22.80
C ALA A 200 -9.58 35.84 23.64
N PRO A 201 -8.75 36.73 24.19
CA PRO A 201 -7.56 36.33 24.92
C PRO A 201 -7.93 35.47 26.15
N PRO A 202 -7.07 34.51 26.53
CA PRO A 202 -7.31 33.66 27.69
C PRO A 202 -7.48 34.54 28.94
N ASN A 203 -8.60 34.32 29.64
CA ASN A 203 -8.89 35.00 30.89
C ASN A 203 -7.86 34.56 31.94
N LYS A 204 -7.00 35.48 32.37
CA LYS A 204 -6.01 35.23 33.43
C LYS A 204 -6.74 35.27 34.77
N GLY A 205 -7.25 34.12 35.19
CA GLY A 205 -7.69 33.87 36.57
C GLY A 205 -6.52 33.37 37.42
#